data_AF-A0A352F0A7-F1
#
_entry.id   AF-A0A352F0A7-F1
#
_cell.length_a   1.000
_cell.length_b   1.000
_cell.length_c   1.000
_cell.angle_alpha   90.00
_cell.angle_beta   90.00
_cell.angle_gamma   90.00
#
_symmetry.space_group_name_H-M   'P 1'
#
loop_
_entity.id
_entity.type
_entity.pdbx_description
1 polymer ?
#
loop_
_entity_poly.entity_id
_entity_poly.type
_entity_poly.pdbx_seq_one_letter_code
_entity_poly.pdbx_strand_id
1 'polypeptide(L)'
;MKRPINQFMRMAVLCAIQLLCISNSPAQELAVKFDDYTNNEVKEGRFSGAVLIARDGKVLLSKGYGIANREDDIPNTPRTKFRIGSLTKQFTAMAILILQERKALNVQDPICKYLPRCPVAWQPITIHHLLTHTSGLPDYTYTVNLTDDERAYSPVTRDIDRLRNGSLGFAPGTRFDYCNSGYVLLGHIIEKVSGKAYGDFLQENIFAPLKMVDTGYDYNGLILKRRAAGYTLRGDTLVTAPFVDMSVAFAAGGLYSTVEDLYLWDQALYTEKLVSKKSLTMMFTPFKKTYGYGWYIDQQFTRLCISHGGRIEGYMNSIERFPDERLTVIVMSNLDTSSTDRIAQNLAALSLGMATSRLPERRAIKLDPKTYDAYIGEYELTRNLIVTVRKEETGLVAQATGYSKIELFPESEKEFFTKRLDAQIMFIGDGSGKITHALINLNGHEMQARKIK
;
A
#
# COMPACT_ATOMS: atom_id res chain seq x y z
N MET A 1 -44.15 -68.72 14.46
CA MET A 1 -43.40 -67.66 15.16
C MET A 1 -42.14 -67.29 14.37
N LYS A 2 -42.19 -66.24 13.56
CA LYS A 2 -41.00 -65.56 13.00
C LYS A 2 -41.25 -64.06 13.15
N ARG A 3 -40.39 -63.38 13.92
CA ARG A 3 -40.48 -61.96 14.28
C ARG A 3 -40.17 -61.07 13.07
N PRO A 4 -40.88 -59.95 12.83
CA PRO A 4 -40.46 -58.99 11.82
C PRO A 4 -39.35 -58.12 12.41
N ILE A 5 -38.12 -58.37 11.95
CA ILE A 5 -36.97 -57.49 12.17
C ILE A 5 -36.91 -56.51 10.98
N ASN A 6 -36.69 -55.23 11.29
CA ASN A 6 -36.14 -54.19 10.41
C ASN A 6 -37.04 -53.39 9.44
N GLN A 7 -38.17 -52.86 9.90
CA GLN A 7 -38.69 -51.60 9.32
C GLN A 7 -38.10 -50.36 10.02
N PHE A 8 -37.93 -50.38 11.35
CA PHE A 8 -37.35 -49.24 12.09
C PHE A 8 -35.86 -48.98 11.79
N MET A 9 -35.07 -50.03 11.55
CA MET A 9 -33.63 -49.88 11.25
C MET A 9 -33.37 -49.33 9.84
N ARG A 10 -34.30 -49.52 8.89
CA ARG A 10 -34.20 -48.94 7.54
C ARG A 10 -34.55 -47.45 7.52
N MET A 11 -35.49 -47.00 8.36
CA MET A 11 -35.85 -45.59 8.47
C MET A 11 -34.77 -44.75 9.19
N ALA A 12 -34.09 -45.34 10.18
CA ALA A 12 -32.96 -44.70 10.87
C ALA A 12 -31.73 -44.50 9.97
N VAL A 13 -31.45 -45.44 9.06
CA VAL A 13 -30.34 -45.32 8.09
C VAL A 13 -30.65 -44.31 6.98
N LEU A 14 -31.91 -44.16 6.56
CA LEU A 14 -32.33 -43.14 5.59
C LEU A 14 -32.31 -41.72 6.16
N CYS A 15 -32.63 -41.53 7.45
CA CYS A 15 -32.44 -40.23 8.12
C CYS A 15 -30.96 -39.90 8.36
N ALA A 16 -30.10 -40.90 8.63
CA ALA A 16 -28.66 -40.67 8.80
C ALA A 16 -27.94 -40.31 7.48
N ILE A 17 -28.42 -40.80 6.33
CA ILE A 17 -27.84 -40.49 5.01
C ILE A 17 -28.31 -39.12 4.48
N GLN A 18 -29.49 -38.63 4.87
CA GLN A 18 -29.94 -37.28 4.54
C GLN A 18 -29.23 -36.16 5.33
N LEU A 19 -28.55 -36.51 6.44
CA LEU A 19 -27.73 -35.56 7.22
C LEU A 19 -26.28 -35.39 6.70
N LEU A 20 -25.90 -36.09 5.62
CA LEU A 20 -24.51 -36.12 5.11
C LEU A 20 -24.28 -35.41 3.78
N CYS A 21 -25.30 -34.77 3.20
CA CYS A 21 -25.15 -33.90 2.04
C CYS A 21 -25.35 -32.43 2.43
N ILE A 22 -24.48 -31.90 3.30
CA ILE A 22 -24.33 -30.45 3.41
C ILE A 22 -23.56 -30.02 2.16
N SER A 23 -24.26 -29.68 1.08
CA SER A 23 -23.65 -28.95 -0.02
C SER A 23 -23.19 -27.61 0.51
N ASN A 24 -21.88 -27.37 0.48
CA ASN A 24 -21.33 -26.07 0.84
C ASN A 24 -21.96 -25.01 -0.05
N SER A 25 -22.40 -23.89 0.54
CA SER A 25 -22.85 -22.76 -0.27
C SER A 25 -21.70 -22.24 -1.14
N PRO A 26 -21.96 -21.66 -2.33
CA PRO A 26 -20.92 -21.06 -3.16
C PRO A 26 -20.04 -20.04 -2.41
N ALA A 27 -20.60 -19.31 -1.45
CA ALA A 27 -19.85 -18.41 -0.58
C ALA A 27 -18.89 -19.15 0.36
N GLN A 28 -19.32 -20.30 0.91
CA GLN A 28 -18.48 -21.14 1.75
C GLN A 28 -17.31 -21.75 0.97
N GLU A 29 -17.56 -22.22 -0.25
CA GLU A 29 -16.50 -22.74 -1.14
C GLU A 29 -15.48 -21.66 -1.49
N LEU A 30 -15.95 -20.44 -1.74
CA LEU A 30 -15.08 -19.31 -2.06
C LEU A 30 -14.23 -18.88 -0.86
N ALA A 31 -14.82 -18.85 0.35
CA ALA A 31 -14.09 -18.60 1.59
C ALA A 31 -12.95 -19.60 1.82
N VAL A 32 -13.18 -20.89 1.52
CA VAL A 32 -12.12 -21.93 1.59
C VAL A 32 -10.98 -21.62 0.61
N LYS A 33 -11.30 -21.24 -0.65
CA LYS A 33 -10.27 -20.88 -1.64
C LYS A 33 -9.42 -19.67 -1.21
N PHE A 34 -10.05 -18.66 -0.62
CA PHE A 34 -9.32 -17.51 -0.08
C PHE A 34 -8.40 -17.93 1.07
N ASP A 35 -8.88 -18.80 1.95
CA ASP A 35 -8.11 -19.28 3.08
C ASP A 35 -6.90 -20.11 2.63
N ASP A 36 -7.10 -21.04 1.71
CA ASP A 36 -6.05 -21.89 1.14
C ASP A 36 -4.97 -21.05 0.45
N TYR A 37 -5.39 -20.09 -0.38
CA TYR A 37 -4.46 -19.17 -1.05
C TYR A 37 -3.62 -18.39 -0.03
N THR A 38 -4.27 -17.80 0.98
CA THR A 38 -3.59 -16.96 1.96
C THR A 38 -2.69 -17.79 2.88
N ASN A 39 -3.12 -18.98 3.31
CA ASN A 39 -2.29 -19.91 4.07
C ASN A 39 -1.05 -20.35 3.29
N ASN A 40 -1.15 -20.50 1.95
CA ASN A 40 0.01 -20.78 1.11
C ASN A 40 1.01 -19.62 1.12
N GLU A 41 0.54 -18.36 1.03
CA GLU A 41 1.43 -17.19 1.13
C GLU A 41 2.11 -17.10 2.52
N VAL A 42 1.43 -17.50 3.60
CA VAL A 42 2.02 -17.60 4.94
C VAL A 42 3.08 -18.70 5.01
N LYS A 43 2.76 -19.91 4.53
CA LYS A 43 3.66 -21.06 4.54
C LYS A 43 4.96 -20.78 3.81
N GLU A 44 4.88 -20.01 2.74
CA GLU A 44 6.01 -19.62 1.90
C GLU A 44 6.79 -18.40 2.46
N GLY A 45 6.40 -17.90 3.64
CA GLY A 45 7.04 -16.74 4.28
C GLY A 45 6.80 -15.41 3.56
N ARG A 46 5.82 -15.36 2.64
CA ARG A 46 5.48 -14.17 1.84
C ARG A 46 4.40 -13.31 2.46
N PHE A 47 3.75 -13.77 3.52
CA PHE A 47 2.69 -13.03 4.19
C PHE A 47 2.59 -13.32 5.70
N SER A 48 2.30 -12.27 6.46
CA SER A 48 1.93 -12.30 7.87
C SER A 48 1.08 -11.06 8.11
N GLY A 49 -0.19 -11.21 8.46
CA GLY A 49 -1.12 -10.09 8.43
C GLY A 49 -2.59 -10.43 8.63
N ALA A 50 -3.47 -9.58 8.13
CA ALA A 50 -4.91 -9.79 8.13
C ALA A 50 -5.51 -9.49 6.76
N VAL A 51 -6.59 -10.18 6.43
CA VAL A 51 -7.31 -10.05 5.15
C VAL A 51 -8.81 -9.88 5.42
N LEU A 52 -9.44 -8.96 4.71
CA LEU A 52 -10.89 -8.86 4.61
C LEU A 52 -11.31 -8.81 3.14
N ILE A 53 -12.31 -9.63 2.79
CA ILE A 53 -12.94 -9.63 1.47
C ILE A 53 -14.44 -9.45 1.69
N ALA A 54 -15.03 -8.48 1.01
CA ALA A 54 -16.47 -8.23 1.07
C ALA A 54 -17.05 -8.01 -0.32
N ARG A 55 -18.28 -8.47 -0.53
CA ARG A 55 -19.03 -8.28 -1.77
C ARG A 55 -20.48 -7.95 -1.45
N ASP A 56 -21.05 -6.97 -2.15
CA ASP A 56 -22.44 -6.55 -1.96
C ASP A 56 -22.78 -6.17 -0.50
N GLY A 57 -21.81 -5.55 0.19
CA GLY A 57 -21.94 -5.16 1.60
C GLY A 57 -21.96 -6.34 2.59
N LYS A 58 -21.56 -7.54 2.14
CA LYS A 58 -21.42 -8.74 2.99
C LYS A 58 -19.97 -9.16 3.04
N VAL A 59 -19.47 -9.40 4.25
CA VAL A 59 -18.12 -9.94 4.47
C VAL A 59 -18.11 -11.41 4.06
N LEU A 60 -17.24 -11.77 3.12
CA LEU A 60 -16.99 -13.13 2.67
C LEU A 60 -15.85 -13.79 3.46
N LEU A 61 -14.87 -12.99 3.88
CA LEU A 61 -13.75 -13.39 4.73
C LEU A 61 -13.32 -12.20 5.59
N SER A 62 -13.05 -12.43 6.87
CA SER A 62 -12.34 -11.50 7.76
C SER A 62 -11.48 -12.35 8.70
N LYS A 63 -10.18 -12.46 8.39
CA LYS A 63 -9.30 -13.41 9.08
C LYS A 63 -7.87 -12.88 9.24
N GLY A 64 -7.25 -13.23 10.36
CA GLY A 64 -5.82 -13.01 10.62
C GLY A 64 -4.99 -14.24 10.28
N TYR A 65 -3.76 -14.01 9.84
CA TYR A 65 -2.83 -14.98 9.28
C TYR A 65 -1.41 -14.72 9.80
N GLY A 66 -0.72 -15.79 10.23
CA GLY A 66 0.62 -15.67 10.80
C GLY A 66 0.64 -14.91 12.13
N ILE A 67 1.77 -14.25 12.42
CA ILE A 67 2.12 -13.75 13.76
C ILE A 67 2.21 -12.21 13.75
N ALA A 68 1.46 -11.56 14.64
CA ALA A 68 1.45 -10.11 14.86
C ALA A 68 2.67 -9.65 15.64
N ASN A 69 3.16 -10.45 16.59
CA ASN A 69 4.37 -10.21 17.37
C ASN A 69 5.06 -11.57 17.62
N ARG A 70 6.28 -11.72 17.11
CA ARG A 70 7.08 -12.95 17.11
C ARG A 70 7.85 -13.13 18.41
N GLU A 71 8.17 -12.05 19.10
CA GLU A 71 8.81 -12.09 20.41
C GLU A 71 7.87 -12.70 21.47
N ASP A 72 6.57 -12.48 21.32
CA ASP A 72 5.52 -12.91 22.26
C ASP A 72 4.57 -13.99 21.70
N ASP A 73 4.85 -14.55 20.52
CA ASP A 73 4.00 -15.54 19.81
C ASP A 73 2.51 -15.13 19.66
N ILE A 74 2.25 -13.83 19.46
CA ILE A 74 0.89 -13.30 19.34
C ILE A 74 0.40 -13.46 17.89
N PRO A 75 -0.73 -14.18 17.64
CA PRO A 75 -1.25 -14.34 16.29
C PRO A 75 -1.89 -13.06 15.76
N ASN A 76 -1.88 -12.91 14.43
CA ASN A 76 -2.70 -11.89 13.77
C ASN A 76 -4.19 -12.23 13.88
N THR A 77 -5.02 -11.19 13.99
CA THR A 77 -6.48 -11.26 13.99
C THR A 77 -7.04 -10.16 13.09
N PRO A 78 -8.33 -10.20 12.71
CA PRO A 78 -8.96 -9.08 11.99
C PRO A 78 -8.87 -7.73 12.71
N ARG A 79 -8.73 -7.75 14.04
CA ARG A 79 -8.61 -6.54 14.89
C ARG A 79 -7.17 -6.15 15.21
N THR A 80 -6.20 -6.83 14.60
CA THR A 80 -4.80 -6.42 14.72
C THR A 80 -4.62 -5.09 14.00
N LYS A 81 -3.98 -4.13 14.68
CA LYS A 81 -3.70 -2.81 14.15
C LYS A 81 -2.36 -2.80 13.45
N PHE A 82 -2.35 -2.29 12.23
CA PHE A 82 -1.15 -2.11 11.41
C PHE A 82 -1.00 -0.63 11.11
N ARG A 83 0.26 -0.15 11.00
CA ARG A 83 0.52 1.14 10.39
C ARG A 83 0.20 1.03 8.90
N ILE A 84 -0.63 1.94 8.40
CA ILE A 84 -1.20 1.81 7.05
C ILE A 84 -0.43 2.57 5.98
N GLY A 85 0.62 3.30 6.35
CA GLY A 85 1.46 4.04 5.42
C GLY A 85 0.61 4.90 4.49
N SER A 86 0.94 4.88 3.20
CA SER A 86 0.28 5.73 2.19
C SER A 86 -1.23 5.52 2.00
N LEU A 87 -1.86 4.47 2.56
CA LEU A 87 -3.34 4.43 2.67
C LEU A 87 -3.88 5.63 3.45
N THR A 88 -3.06 6.28 4.27
CA THR A 88 -3.38 7.54 4.97
C THR A 88 -3.88 8.63 4.02
N LYS A 89 -3.39 8.66 2.78
CA LYS A 89 -3.68 9.72 1.80
C LYS A 89 -5.17 9.83 1.48
N GLN A 90 -5.90 8.72 1.44
CA GLN A 90 -7.35 8.72 1.21
C GLN A 90 -8.11 9.52 2.29
N PHE A 91 -7.65 9.45 3.55
CA PHE A 91 -8.26 10.14 4.69
C PHE A 91 -7.90 11.62 4.69
N THR A 92 -6.64 11.95 4.38
CA THR A 92 -6.20 13.34 4.19
C THR A 92 -6.97 14.03 3.06
N ALA A 93 -7.15 13.36 1.93
CA ALA A 93 -7.94 13.86 0.82
C ALA A 93 -9.41 14.09 1.22
N MET A 94 -10.02 13.14 1.95
CA MET A 94 -11.39 13.29 2.46
C MET A 94 -11.52 14.48 3.42
N ALA A 95 -10.56 14.68 4.31
CA ALA A 95 -10.55 15.82 5.23
C ALA A 95 -10.53 17.16 4.49
N ILE A 96 -9.74 17.28 3.41
CA ILE A 96 -9.74 18.47 2.55
C ILE A 96 -11.12 18.68 1.89
N LEU A 97 -11.78 17.61 1.42
CA LEU A 97 -13.12 17.73 0.83
C LEU A 97 -14.18 18.11 1.87
N ILE A 98 -14.12 17.58 3.09
CA ILE A 98 -14.99 17.99 4.21
C ILE A 98 -14.82 19.50 4.47
N LEU A 99 -13.59 20.00 4.52
CA LEU A 99 -13.32 21.44 4.69
C LEU A 99 -13.81 22.27 3.50
N GLN A 100 -13.72 21.73 2.28
CA GLN A 100 -14.27 22.38 1.09
C GLN A 100 -15.80 22.48 1.14
N GLU A 101 -16.51 21.43 1.55
CA GLU A 101 -17.98 21.48 1.67
C GLU A 101 -18.44 22.46 2.74
N ARG A 102 -17.63 22.64 3.79
CA ARG A 102 -17.81 23.70 4.80
C ARG A 102 -17.43 25.09 4.30
N LYS A 103 -17.01 25.23 3.03
CA LYS A 103 -16.53 26.47 2.41
C LYS A 103 -15.34 27.10 3.14
N ALA A 104 -14.61 26.31 3.94
CA ALA A 104 -13.45 26.78 4.70
C ALA A 104 -12.20 26.89 3.82
N LEU A 105 -12.16 26.15 2.71
CA LEU A 105 -11.15 26.24 1.67
C LEU A 105 -11.76 25.89 0.30
N ASN A 106 -11.01 26.13 -0.78
CA ASN A 106 -11.30 25.57 -2.10
C ASN A 106 -10.09 24.77 -2.59
N VAL A 107 -10.28 23.61 -3.23
CA VAL A 107 -9.14 22.83 -3.75
C VAL A 107 -8.35 23.58 -4.83
N GLN A 108 -8.92 24.60 -5.46
CA GLN A 108 -8.21 25.46 -6.41
C GLN A 108 -7.49 26.63 -5.76
N ASP A 109 -7.60 26.80 -4.44
CA ASP A 109 -6.85 27.84 -3.75
C ASP A 109 -5.33 27.61 -3.87
N PRO A 110 -4.53 28.66 -4.09
CA PRO A 110 -3.08 28.59 -3.97
C PRO A 110 -2.67 28.17 -2.56
N ILE A 111 -1.71 27.25 -2.44
CA ILE A 111 -1.27 26.75 -1.13
C ILE A 111 -0.64 27.85 -0.28
N CYS A 112 -0.07 28.88 -0.91
CA CYS A 112 0.53 30.02 -0.23
C CYS A 112 -0.47 30.85 0.59
N LYS A 113 -1.79 30.72 0.34
CA LYS A 113 -2.82 31.29 1.21
C LYS A 113 -2.79 30.71 2.63
N TYR A 114 -2.28 29.48 2.78
CA TYR A 114 -2.31 28.71 4.02
C TYR A 114 -0.93 28.50 4.64
N LEU A 115 0.14 28.85 3.94
CA LEU A 115 1.52 28.59 4.36
C LEU A 115 2.25 29.90 4.69
N PRO A 116 2.65 30.13 5.96
CA PRO A 116 3.52 31.26 6.28
C PRO A 116 4.88 31.09 5.59
N ARG A 117 5.48 32.20 5.14
CA ARG A 117 6.77 32.21 4.42
C ARG A 117 6.77 31.32 3.17
N CYS A 118 5.69 31.34 2.39
CA CYS A 118 5.59 30.54 1.17
C CYS A 118 6.61 30.98 0.11
N PRO A 119 7.43 30.08 -0.46
CA PRO A 119 8.35 30.40 -1.53
C PRO A 119 7.64 30.94 -2.78
N VAL A 120 8.27 31.89 -3.48
CA VAL A 120 7.72 32.45 -4.75
C VAL A 120 7.48 31.34 -5.77
N ALA A 121 8.37 30.35 -5.84
CA ALA A 121 8.22 29.20 -6.73
C ALA A 121 6.96 28.36 -6.46
N TRP A 122 6.37 28.45 -5.26
CA TRP A 122 5.19 27.67 -4.87
C TRP A 122 3.87 28.41 -5.10
N GLN A 123 3.91 29.71 -5.46
CA GLN A 123 2.72 30.50 -5.78
C GLN A 123 1.76 29.84 -6.80
N PRO A 124 2.23 29.15 -7.86
CA PRO A 124 1.33 28.48 -8.81
C PRO A 124 0.79 27.12 -8.32
N ILE A 125 1.21 26.63 -7.15
CA ILE A 125 0.74 25.34 -6.62
C ILE A 125 -0.61 25.54 -5.93
N THR A 126 -1.61 24.75 -6.31
CA THR A 126 -2.93 24.70 -5.67
C THR A 126 -3.05 23.46 -4.78
N ILE A 127 -4.05 23.43 -3.90
CA ILE A 127 -4.40 22.22 -3.14
C ILE A 127 -4.69 21.03 -4.07
N HIS A 128 -5.32 21.27 -5.21
CA HIS A 128 -5.59 20.30 -6.26
C HIS A 128 -4.29 19.66 -6.79
N HIS A 129 -3.25 20.47 -7.02
CA HIS A 129 -1.95 19.95 -7.44
C HIS A 129 -1.29 19.06 -6.38
N LEU A 130 -1.49 19.35 -5.08
CA LEU A 130 -1.01 18.48 -4.00
C LEU A 130 -1.77 17.14 -3.96
N LEU A 131 -3.11 17.18 -4.03
CA LEU A 131 -3.96 16.00 -3.96
C LEU A 131 -3.69 14.99 -5.08
N THR A 132 -3.32 15.50 -6.26
CA THR A 132 -3.13 14.73 -7.51
C THR A 132 -1.67 14.38 -7.82
N HIS A 133 -0.72 14.72 -6.94
CA HIS A 133 0.72 14.55 -7.17
C HIS A 133 1.21 15.24 -8.45
N THR A 134 0.74 16.45 -8.71
CA THR A 134 1.13 17.26 -9.88
C THR A 134 1.78 18.59 -9.50
N SER A 135 2.28 18.71 -8.28
CA SER A 135 2.82 19.96 -7.73
C SER A 135 4.23 20.33 -8.20
N GLY A 136 5.02 19.34 -8.65
CA GLY A 136 6.44 19.54 -8.94
C GLY A 136 7.34 19.63 -7.70
N LEU A 137 6.81 19.45 -6.49
CA LEU A 137 7.59 19.50 -5.25
C LEU A 137 8.58 18.32 -5.16
N PRO A 138 9.78 18.54 -4.57
CA PRO A 138 10.66 17.43 -4.24
C PRO A 138 10.05 16.58 -3.12
N ASP A 139 10.22 15.26 -3.20
CA ASP A 139 9.79 14.33 -2.16
C ASP A 139 10.85 14.23 -1.04
N TYR A 140 10.46 14.53 0.20
CA TYR A 140 11.34 14.43 1.36
C TYR A 140 11.81 12.99 1.63
N THR A 141 11.02 11.98 1.24
CA THR A 141 11.35 10.56 1.44
C THR A 141 12.69 10.18 0.83
N TYR A 142 13.07 10.81 -0.28
CA TYR A 142 14.31 10.49 -1.02
C TYR A 142 15.37 11.59 -0.94
N THR A 143 15.03 12.77 -0.44
CA THR A 143 15.94 13.93 -0.39
C THR A 143 16.54 14.16 0.98
N VAL A 144 16.02 13.49 2.01
CA VAL A 144 16.47 13.68 3.39
C VAL A 144 17.00 12.35 3.94
N ASN A 145 18.30 12.31 4.18
CA ASN A 145 18.87 11.30 5.08
C ASN A 145 18.57 11.74 6.51
N LEU A 146 17.51 11.15 7.10
CA LEU A 146 17.14 11.43 8.49
C LEU A 146 18.25 10.95 9.43
N THR A 147 18.64 11.80 10.36
CA THR A 147 19.43 11.38 11.53
C THR A 147 18.58 10.50 12.44
N ASP A 148 19.21 9.79 13.40
CA ASP A 148 18.47 8.97 14.36
C ASP A 148 17.46 9.81 15.18
N ASP A 149 17.84 11.03 15.56
CA ASP A 149 16.95 11.98 16.25
C ASP A 149 15.74 12.38 15.39
N GLU A 150 15.95 12.53 14.08
CA GLU A 150 14.87 12.88 13.16
C GLU A 150 13.96 11.70 12.83
N ARG A 151 14.48 10.48 12.86
CA ARG A 151 13.65 9.26 12.86
C ARG A 151 12.83 9.15 14.14
N ALA A 152 13.35 9.63 15.27
CA ALA A 152 12.67 9.60 16.55
C ALA A 152 11.54 10.64 16.67
N TYR A 153 11.69 11.80 16.03
CA TYR A 153 10.67 12.84 15.96
C TYR A 153 10.97 13.89 14.86
N SER A 154 9.98 14.19 14.03
CA SER A 154 10.04 15.31 13.09
C SER A 154 8.79 16.20 13.20
N PRO A 155 8.91 17.44 13.70
CA PRO A 155 7.78 18.36 13.67
C PRO A 155 7.49 18.74 12.23
N VAL A 156 6.21 18.79 11.84
CA VAL A 156 5.76 19.13 10.48
C VAL A 156 6.42 20.41 9.94
N THR A 157 6.69 21.39 10.81
CA THR A 157 7.35 22.65 10.44
C THR A 157 8.78 22.45 9.96
N ARG A 158 9.52 21.48 10.49
CA ARG A 158 10.89 21.17 10.06
C ARG A 158 10.90 20.65 8.62
N ASP A 159 9.98 19.72 8.31
CA ASP A 159 9.90 19.13 6.97
C ASP A 159 9.46 20.17 5.94
N ILE A 160 8.50 21.04 6.29
CA ILE A 160 8.13 22.18 5.44
C ILE A 160 9.32 23.12 5.23
N ASP A 161 10.06 23.45 6.28
CA ASP A 161 11.21 24.37 6.20
C ASP A 161 12.32 23.81 5.30
N ARG A 162 12.57 22.49 5.32
CA ARG A 162 13.52 21.82 4.41
C ARG A 162 13.11 21.95 2.94
N LEU A 163 11.82 21.82 2.66
CA LEU A 163 11.30 21.87 1.30
C LEU A 163 11.36 23.28 0.69
N ARG A 164 11.31 24.35 1.51
CA ARG A 164 11.27 25.74 1.03
C ARG A 164 12.47 26.14 0.17
N ASN A 165 13.62 25.51 0.37
CA ASN A 165 14.84 25.82 -0.36
C ASN A 165 15.00 25.03 -1.66
N GLY A 166 14.08 24.10 -1.97
CA GLY A 166 14.14 23.26 -3.16
C GLY A 166 13.46 23.89 -4.38
N SER A 167 14.09 23.78 -5.55
CA SER A 167 13.46 24.09 -6.84
C SER A 167 12.42 23.03 -7.22
N LEU A 168 11.31 23.46 -7.83
CA LEU A 168 10.34 22.56 -8.43
C LEU A 168 11.00 21.71 -9.53
N GLY A 169 10.64 20.44 -9.60
CA GLY A 169 11.12 19.53 -10.65
C GLY A 169 10.45 19.76 -12.00
N PHE A 170 9.27 20.38 -12.01
CA PHE A 170 8.48 20.72 -13.19
C PHE A 170 7.40 21.74 -12.82
N ALA A 171 6.78 22.37 -13.83
CA ALA A 171 5.70 23.33 -13.60
C ALA A 171 4.43 22.64 -13.06
N PRO A 172 3.74 23.19 -12.04
CA PRO A 172 2.56 22.54 -11.47
C PRO A 172 1.48 22.21 -12.52
N GLY A 173 0.83 21.06 -12.37
CA GLY A 173 -0.23 20.55 -13.26
C GLY A 173 0.27 19.90 -14.56
N THR A 174 1.55 20.01 -14.90
CA THR A 174 2.08 19.53 -16.20
C THR A 174 2.38 18.03 -16.23
N ARG A 175 2.80 17.45 -15.10
CA ARG A 175 3.22 16.04 -14.98
C ARG A 175 2.76 15.44 -13.66
N PHE A 176 2.56 14.13 -13.64
CA PHE A 176 2.38 13.33 -12.42
C PHE A 176 3.74 12.89 -11.88
N ASP A 177 3.99 13.13 -10.60
CA ASP A 177 5.17 12.66 -9.86
C ASP A 177 4.80 12.48 -8.39
N TYR A 178 4.68 11.23 -7.94
CA TYR A 178 4.19 10.89 -6.60
C TYR A 178 5.06 11.56 -5.53
N CYS A 179 4.43 12.27 -4.60
CA CYS A 179 5.15 13.16 -3.68
C CYS A 179 4.54 13.16 -2.27
N ASN A 180 5.22 12.56 -1.30
CA ASN A 180 4.78 12.55 0.10
C ASN A 180 4.77 13.97 0.70
N SER A 181 5.73 14.83 0.32
CA SER A 181 5.78 16.23 0.73
C SER A 181 4.47 16.97 0.47
N GLY A 182 3.80 16.67 -0.65
CA GLY A 182 2.50 17.29 -0.97
C GLY A 182 1.42 16.96 0.06
N TYR A 183 1.37 15.72 0.52
CA TYR A 183 0.40 15.30 1.53
C TYR A 183 0.75 15.78 2.95
N VAL A 184 2.04 15.94 3.26
CA VAL A 184 2.47 16.62 4.50
C VAL A 184 1.95 18.07 4.53
N LEU A 185 2.07 18.80 3.41
CA LEU A 185 1.51 20.15 3.28
C LEU A 185 -0.01 20.16 3.40
N LEU A 186 -0.72 19.17 2.84
CA LEU A 186 -2.18 19.04 3.03
C LEU A 186 -2.55 18.86 4.51
N GLY A 187 -1.79 18.04 5.25
CA GLY A 187 -1.96 17.91 6.70
C GLY A 187 -1.84 19.25 7.42
N HIS A 188 -0.81 20.04 7.10
CA HIS A 188 -0.62 21.36 7.68
C HIS A 188 -1.76 22.33 7.31
N ILE A 189 -2.26 22.27 6.08
CA ILE A 189 -3.42 23.07 5.64
C ILE A 189 -4.67 22.69 6.45
N ILE A 190 -4.90 21.39 6.70
CA ILE A 190 -6.02 20.92 7.55
C ILE A 190 -5.90 21.52 8.95
N GLU A 191 -4.73 21.45 9.58
CA GLU A 191 -4.53 22.02 10.92
C GLU A 191 -4.74 23.53 10.93
N LYS A 192 -4.18 24.23 9.93
CA LYS A 192 -4.29 25.69 9.82
C LYS A 192 -5.72 26.16 9.63
N VAL A 193 -6.49 25.49 8.78
CA VAL A 193 -7.87 25.87 8.44
C VAL A 193 -8.85 25.46 9.54
N SER A 194 -8.65 24.30 10.16
CA SER A 194 -9.56 23.78 11.19
C SER A 194 -9.24 24.28 12.60
N GLY A 195 -8.00 24.70 12.87
CA GLY A 195 -7.52 25.01 14.22
C GLY A 195 -7.35 23.79 15.13
N LYS A 196 -7.41 22.57 14.59
CA LYS A 196 -7.28 21.30 15.31
C LYS A 196 -6.00 20.57 14.89
N ALA A 197 -5.45 19.75 15.78
CA ALA A 197 -4.40 18.81 15.38
C ALA A 197 -4.95 17.82 14.33
N TYR A 198 -4.09 17.38 13.40
CA TYR A 198 -4.50 16.54 12.28
C TYR A 198 -5.25 15.27 12.73
N GLY A 199 -4.70 14.54 13.71
CA GLY A 199 -5.32 13.32 14.24
C GLY A 199 -6.71 13.58 14.86
N ASP A 200 -6.85 14.68 15.60
CA ASP A 200 -8.13 15.05 16.24
C ASP A 200 -9.19 15.42 15.19
N PHE A 201 -8.79 16.13 14.13
CA PHE A 201 -9.70 16.45 13.04
C PHE A 201 -10.23 15.17 12.37
N LEU A 202 -9.36 14.20 12.08
CA LEU A 202 -9.79 12.93 11.47
C LEU A 202 -10.67 12.11 12.43
N GLN A 203 -10.32 12.08 13.72
CA GLN A 203 -11.11 11.37 14.72
C GLN A 203 -12.54 11.90 14.78
N GLU A 204 -12.71 13.23 14.85
CA GLU A 204 -14.01 13.87 14.97
C GLU A 204 -14.83 13.81 13.67
N ASN A 205 -14.17 13.96 12.51
CA ASN A 205 -14.87 14.19 11.25
C ASN A 205 -14.95 12.96 10.36
N ILE A 206 -14.18 11.90 10.64
CA ILE A 206 -14.18 10.66 9.86
C ILE A 206 -14.35 9.44 10.76
N PHE A 207 -13.41 9.17 11.67
CA PHE A 207 -13.37 7.88 12.36
C PHE A 207 -14.55 7.68 13.30
N ALA A 208 -14.86 8.65 14.17
CA ALA A 208 -16.00 8.54 15.08
C ALA A 208 -17.36 8.49 14.33
N PRO A 209 -17.64 9.34 13.32
CA PRO A 209 -18.86 9.23 12.52
C PRO A 209 -19.03 7.86 11.84
N LEU A 210 -17.92 7.26 11.38
CA LEU A 210 -17.93 5.96 10.73
C LEU A 210 -17.84 4.77 11.69
N LYS A 211 -17.62 5.03 12.99
CA LYS A 211 -17.37 4.02 14.03
C LYS A 211 -16.11 3.18 13.78
N MET A 212 -15.10 3.78 13.17
CA MET A 212 -13.76 3.21 13.01
C MET A 212 -12.97 3.36 14.32
N VAL A 213 -13.34 2.58 15.33
CA VAL A 213 -12.85 2.72 16.72
C VAL A 213 -11.44 2.20 16.93
N ASP A 214 -10.89 1.45 15.98
CA ASP A 214 -9.55 0.89 16.00
C ASP A 214 -8.62 1.57 14.96
N THR A 215 -9.00 2.75 14.48
CA THR A 215 -8.25 3.61 13.54
C THR A 215 -7.87 4.92 14.19
N GLY A 216 -6.68 5.44 13.88
CA GLY A 216 -6.22 6.72 14.43
C GLY A 216 -4.86 7.14 13.91
N TYR A 217 -4.39 8.29 14.40
CA TYR A 217 -3.04 8.79 14.15
C TYR A 217 -2.07 8.21 15.19
N ASP A 218 -1.01 7.54 14.73
CA ASP A 218 0.04 7.00 15.59
C ASP A 218 1.07 8.10 15.92
N TYR A 219 1.70 7.99 17.07
CA TYR A 219 2.80 8.86 17.49
C TYR A 219 3.62 8.18 18.60
N ASN A 220 4.88 8.59 18.76
CA ASN A 220 5.73 8.07 19.81
C ASN A 220 5.13 8.31 21.20
N GLY A 221 4.98 7.24 21.98
CA GLY A 221 4.35 7.27 23.30
C GLY A 221 2.87 6.85 23.33
N LEU A 222 2.21 6.66 22.18
CA LEU A 222 0.86 6.12 22.13
C LEU A 222 0.85 4.64 22.58
N ILE A 223 0.08 4.34 23.63
CA ILE A 223 -0.18 2.96 24.05
C ILE A 223 -1.30 2.39 23.18
N LEU A 224 -0.91 1.58 22.19
CA LEU A 224 -1.84 1.02 21.22
C LEU A 224 -2.02 -0.50 21.42
N LYS A 225 -3.16 -0.92 21.96
CA LYS A 225 -3.50 -2.34 22.12
C LYS A 225 -3.68 -3.01 20.75
N ARG A 226 -3.19 -4.26 20.65
CA ARG A 226 -3.23 -5.10 19.43
C ARG A 226 -2.45 -4.51 18.25
N ARG A 227 -1.46 -3.66 18.48
CA ARG A 227 -0.53 -3.22 17.44
C ARG A 227 0.40 -4.38 17.06
N ALA A 228 0.45 -4.73 15.78
CA ALA A 228 1.45 -5.67 15.27
C ALA A 228 2.85 -5.04 15.36
N ALA A 229 3.86 -5.83 15.69
CA ALA A 229 5.27 -5.46 15.50
C ALA A 229 5.64 -5.62 14.02
N GLY A 230 6.38 -4.66 13.47
CA GLY A 230 6.80 -4.65 12.06
C GLY A 230 8.12 -5.40 11.86
N TYR A 231 8.19 -6.20 10.79
CA TYR A 231 9.37 -6.98 10.44
C TYR A 231 9.84 -6.71 9.01
N THR A 232 11.14 -6.85 8.79
CA THR A 232 11.77 -6.75 7.48
C THR A 232 12.81 -7.85 7.29
N LEU A 233 13.34 -7.98 6.07
CA LEU A 233 14.44 -8.88 5.77
C LEU A 233 15.77 -8.13 5.72
N ARG A 234 16.78 -8.66 6.43
CA ARG A 234 18.19 -8.29 6.27
C ARG A 234 18.91 -9.48 5.64
N GLY A 235 19.14 -9.41 4.33
CA GLY A 235 19.52 -10.59 3.56
C GLY A 235 18.42 -11.65 3.63
N ASP A 236 18.78 -12.87 4.05
CA ASP A 236 17.82 -13.97 4.21
C ASP A 236 17.17 -14.04 5.59
N THR A 237 17.61 -13.21 6.54
CA THR A 237 17.17 -13.25 7.93
C THR A 237 16.03 -12.27 8.18
N LEU A 238 14.95 -12.77 8.78
CA LEU A 238 13.86 -11.94 9.30
C LEU A 238 14.32 -11.22 10.57
N VAL A 239 14.16 -9.90 10.59
CA VAL A 239 14.54 -9.03 11.71
C VAL A 239 13.42 -8.04 12.01
N THR A 240 13.47 -7.42 13.19
CA THR A 240 12.61 -6.27 13.51
C THR A 240 12.91 -5.12 12.54
N ALA A 241 11.85 -4.45 12.09
CA ALA A 241 12.01 -3.30 11.20
C ALA A 241 12.63 -2.11 11.95
N PRO A 242 13.46 -1.28 11.26
CA PRO A 242 13.99 -0.06 11.85
C PRO A 242 12.88 0.85 12.37
N PHE A 243 13.13 1.51 13.49
CA PHE A 243 12.18 2.46 14.05
C PHE A 243 12.08 3.72 13.17
N VAL A 244 10.84 4.20 13.02
CA VAL A 244 10.52 5.54 12.54
C VAL A 244 9.26 6.00 13.27
N ASP A 245 9.29 7.23 13.74
CA ASP A 245 8.12 7.87 14.33
C ASP A 245 7.14 8.32 13.26
N MET A 246 5.84 8.19 13.53
CA MET A 246 4.80 8.49 12.56
C MET A 246 4.61 10.01 12.33
N SER A 247 5.24 10.88 13.13
CA SER A 247 5.37 12.31 12.80
C SER A 247 6.19 12.57 11.55
N VAL A 248 7.12 11.68 11.18
CA VAL A 248 7.88 11.78 9.92
C VAL A 248 6.97 11.57 8.71
N ALA A 249 6.02 10.63 8.79
CA ALA A 249 5.08 10.36 7.71
C ALA A 249 3.86 11.29 7.75
N PHE A 250 3.45 11.71 8.94
CA PHE A 250 2.34 12.63 9.21
C PHE A 250 1.10 12.32 8.35
N ALA A 251 0.51 13.33 7.71
CA ALA A 251 -0.66 13.21 6.85
C ALA A 251 -0.41 12.48 5.51
N ALA A 252 0.84 12.08 5.23
CA ALA A 252 1.17 11.24 4.08
C ALA A 252 1.18 9.74 4.42
N GLY A 253 1.34 9.36 5.70
CA GLY A 253 1.47 7.94 6.06
C GLY A 253 1.36 7.53 7.52
N GLY A 254 1.04 8.43 8.44
CA GLY A 254 1.15 8.22 9.89
C GLY A 254 -0.05 7.58 10.59
N LEU A 255 -1.05 7.08 9.86
CA LEU A 255 -2.21 6.42 10.46
C LEU A 255 -1.96 4.93 10.74
N TYR A 256 -2.73 4.39 11.68
CA TYR A 256 -2.95 2.96 11.86
C TYR A 256 -4.43 2.61 11.65
N SER A 257 -4.71 1.36 11.32
CA SER A 257 -6.09 0.83 11.17
C SER A 257 -6.12 -0.69 11.33
N THR A 258 -7.32 -1.27 11.25
CA THR A 258 -7.59 -2.70 11.08
C THR A 258 -8.27 -2.95 9.73
N VAL A 259 -8.33 -4.22 9.29
CA VAL A 259 -9.08 -4.58 8.08
C VAL A 259 -10.59 -4.33 8.23
N GLU A 260 -11.12 -4.50 9.45
CA GLU A 260 -12.54 -4.28 9.77
C GLU A 260 -12.92 -2.79 9.73
N ASP A 261 -12.05 -1.90 10.22
CA ASP A 261 -12.30 -0.46 10.12
C ASP A 261 -12.14 0.04 8.69
N LEU A 262 -11.15 -0.46 7.93
CA LEU A 262 -11.02 -0.12 6.51
C LEU A 262 -12.22 -0.61 5.69
N TYR A 263 -12.91 -1.67 6.12
CA TYR A 263 -14.18 -2.06 5.52
C TYR A 263 -15.30 -1.04 5.82
N LEU A 264 -15.40 -0.53 7.05
CA LEU A 264 -16.34 0.56 7.36
C LEU A 264 -16.08 1.82 6.52
N TRP A 265 -14.79 2.14 6.33
CA TRP A 265 -14.37 3.21 5.43
C TRP A 265 -14.84 2.97 3.99
N ASP A 266 -14.58 1.79 3.43
CA ASP A 266 -15.06 1.42 2.10
C ASP A 266 -16.59 1.56 1.96
N GLN A 267 -17.35 1.03 2.91
CA GLN A 267 -18.81 1.10 2.87
C GLN A 267 -19.32 2.54 2.91
N ALA A 268 -18.64 3.44 3.65
CA ALA A 268 -19.00 4.85 3.71
C ALA A 268 -18.86 5.57 2.37
N LEU A 269 -17.91 5.15 1.51
CA LEU A 269 -17.65 5.75 0.20
C LEU A 269 -18.76 5.49 -0.83
N TYR A 270 -19.76 4.66 -0.52
CA TYR A 270 -20.98 4.49 -1.30
C TYR A 270 -22.13 5.40 -0.85
N THR A 271 -21.88 6.27 0.14
CA THR A 271 -22.91 7.10 0.80
C THR A 271 -22.51 8.57 0.84
N GLU A 272 -23.46 9.46 1.13
CA GLU A 272 -23.19 10.90 1.34
C GLU A 272 -22.95 11.25 2.81
N LYS A 273 -22.52 10.26 3.62
CA LYS A 273 -22.40 10.42 5.07
C LYS A 273 -21.32 11.42 5.49
N LEU A 274 -20.23 11.50 4.73
CA LEU A 274 -19.11 12.42 5.02
C LEU A 274 -19.13 13.65 4.12
N VAL A 275 -19.35 13.44 2.83
CA VAL A 275 -19.39 14.47 1.80
C VAL A 275 -20.42 14.08 0.73
N SER A 276 -20.86 15.04 -0.07
CA SER A 276 -21.78 14.81 -1.18
C SER A 276 -21.20 13.88 -2.26
N LYS A 277 -22.08 13.28 -3.07
CA LYS A 277 -21.69 12.49 -4.26
C LYS A 277 -20.82 13.30 -5.21
N LYS A 278 -21.07 14.61 -5.36
CA LYS A 278 -20.25 15.49 -6.19
C LYS A 278 -18.80 15.53 -5.71
N SER A 279 -18.58 15.60 -4.40
CA SER A 279 -17.24 15.57 -3.81
C SER A 279 -16.59 14.19 -3.94
N LEU A 280 -17.35 13.10 -3.79
CA LEU A 280 -16.86 11.75 -4.07
C LEU A 280 -16.46 11.56 -5.54
N THR A 281 -17.26 12.06 -6.48
CA THR A 281 -16.91 12.06 -7.92
C THR A 281 -15.60 12.81 -8.14
N MET A 282 -15.41 13.96 -7.49
CA MET A 282 -14.16 14.70 -7.57
C MET A 282 -12.97 13.89 -7.02
N MET A 283 -13.15 13.18 -5.90
CA MET A 283 -12.13 12.31 -5.31
C MET A 283 -11.68 11.19 -6.25
N PHE A 284 -12.63 10.58 -6.98
CA PHE A 284 -12.39 9.44 -7.86
C PHE A 284 -12.20 9.82 -9.34
N THR A 285 -12.09 11.11 -9.66
CA THR A 285 -11.77 11.55 -11.02
C THR A 285 -10.25 11.67 -11.16
N PRO A 286 -9.60 10.90 -12.06
CA PRO A 286 -8.16 10.97 -12.23
C PRO A 286 -7.73 12.29 -12.89
N PHE A 287 -6.59 12.82 -12.47
CA PHE A 287 -5.94 13.98 -13.09
C PHE A 287 -4.47 13.67 -13.37
N LYS A 288 -4.16 13.50 -14.66
CA LYS A 288 -2.89 12.94 -15.17
C LYS A 288 -2.68 11.50 -14.69
N LYS A 289 -2.28 10.63 -15.62
CA LYS A 289 -2.18 9.17 -15.37
C LYS A 289 -3.51 8.67 -14.77
N THR A 290 -3.45 7.80 -13.79
CA THR A 290 -4.59 7.09 -13.18
C THR A 290 -4.78 7.51 -11.72
N TYR A 291 -4.43 8.74 -11.32
CA TYR A 291 -4.48 9.15 -9.90
C TYR A 291 -5.49 10.27 -9.64
N GLY A 292 -6.35 10.08 -8.64
CA GLY A 292 -7.33 11.05 -8.14
C GLY A 292 -6.90 11.63 -6.79
N TYR A 293 -7.84 11.92 -5.90
CA TYR A 293 -7.50 12.47 -4.58
C TYR A 293 -7.23 11.34 -3.59
N GLY A 294 -5.98 10.89 -3.53
CA GLY A 294 -5.53 9.86 -2.59
C GLY A 294 -5.84 8.43 -3.05
N TRP A 295 -6.12 8.24 -4.34
CA TRP A 295 -6.54 6.98 -4.95
C TRP A 295 -5.94 6.80 -6.34
N TYR A 296 -5.51 5.58 -6.65
CA TYR A 296 -5.40 5.13 -8.03
C TYR A 296 -6.78 4.72 -8.55
N ILE A 297 -7.08 5.08 -9.79
CA ILE A 297 -8.32 4.81 -10.52
C ILE A 297 -7.90 4.24 -11.88
N ASP A 298 -7.86 2.92 -11.98
CA ASP A 298 -7.35 2.20 -13.14
C ASP A 298 -8.29 1.06 -13.54
N GLN A 299 -7.87 0.26 -14.53
CA GLN A 299 -8.53 -0.96 -14.94
C GLN A 299 -7.75 -2.18 -14.41
N GLN A 300 -8.45 -3.09 -13.77
CA GLN A 300 -7.94 -4.41 -13.39
C GLN A 300 -8.95 -5.44 -13.83
N PHE A 301 -8.52 -6.49 -14.53
CA PHE A 301 -9.44 -7.48 -15.11
C PHE A 301 -10.51 -6.86 -16.01
N THR A 302 -10.18 -5.80 -16.75
CA THR A 302 -11.13 -4.99 -17.56
C THR A 302 -12.29 -4.39 -16.76
N ARG A 303 -12.08 -4.18 -15.45
CA ARG A 303 -13.02 -3.59 -14.51
C ARG A 303 -12.41 -2.35 -13.88
N LEU A 304 -13.25 -1.37 -13.57
CA LEU A 304 -12.82 -0.23 -12.79
C LEU A 304 -12.32 -0.71 -11.42
N CYS A 305 -11.05 -0.44 -11.13
CA CYS A 305 -10.43 -0.69 -9.84
C CYS A 305 -9.98 0.65 -9.24
N ILE A 306 -10.49 0.95 -8.05
CA ILE A 306 -10.08 2.09 -7.23
C ILE A 306 -9.26 1.53 -6.07
N SER A 307 -7.97 1.86 -6.04
CA SER A 307 -7.03 1.22 -5.13
C SER A 307 -6.02 2.19 -4.55
N HIS A 308 -5.38 1.76 -3.47
CA HIS A 308 -4.16 2.39 -2.98
C HIS A 308 -3.34 1.38 -2.19
N GLY A 309 -2.02 1.49 -2.26
CA GLY A 309 -1.09 0.72 -1.43
C GLY A 309 -0.57 1.55 -0.25
N GLY A 310 0.03 0.90 0.74
CA GLY A 310 0.54 1.57 1.93
C GLY A 310 1.75 0.87 2.51
N ARG A 311 2.92 1.47 2.34
CA ARG A 311 4.16 0.99 2.94
C ARG A 311 4.67 1.94 4.00
N ILE A 312 5.16 1.39 5.10
CA ILE A 312 6.06 2.04 6.05
C ILE A 312 6.92 0.96 6.72
N GLU A 313 8.01 1.31 7.39
CA GLU A 313 8.98 0.33 7.92
C GLU A 313 8.31 -0.82 8.68
N GLY A 314 8.46 -2.04 8.15
CA GLY A 314 7.86 -3.25 8.71
C GLY A 314 6.40 -3.53 8.36
N TYR A 315 5.74 -2.69 7.54
CA TYR A 315 4.35 -2.85 7.14
C TYR A 315 4.16 -2.65 5.63
N MET A 316 3.33 -3.49 5.04
CA MET A 316 2.83 -3.35 3.67
C MET A 316 1.32 -3.60 3.67
N ASN A 317 0.55 -2.77 2.97
CA ASN A 317 -0.90 -2.81 2.98
C ASN A 317 -1.46 -2.49 1.59
N SER A 318 -2.64 -3.01 1.29
CA SER A 318 -3.38 -2.72 0.07
C SER A 318 -4.89 -2.70 0.32
N ILE A 319 -5.59 -1.84 -0.40
CA ILE A 319 -7.04 -1.86 -0.55
C ILE A 319 -7.37 -1.79 -2.04
N GLU A 320 -8.16 -2.74 -2.52
CA GLU A 320 -8.70 -2.79 -3.88
C GLU A 320 -10.22 -2.75 -3.83
N ARG A 321 -10.82 -1.84 -4.58
CA ARG A 321 -12.27 -1.66 -4.66
C ARG A 321 -12.70 -1.77 -6.11
N PHE A 322 -13.70 -2.59 -6.36
CA PHE A 322 -14.38 -2.75 -7.64
C PHE A 322 -15.81 -2.23 -7.46
N PRO A 323 -16.07 -0.94 -7.71
CA PRO A 323 -17.33 -0.31 -7.35
C PRO A 323 -18.55 -0.93 -8.04
N ASP A 324 -18.41 -1.30 -9.31
CA ASP A 324 -19.48 -1.88 -10.12
C ASP A 324 -19.90 -3.27 -9.61
N GLU A 325 -18.93 -4.06 -9.16
CA GLU A 325 -19.14 -5.37 -8.54
C GLU A 325 -19.39 -5.31 -7.02
N ARG A 326 -19.33 -4.10 -6.43
CA ARG A 326 -19.36 -3.87 -4.98
C ARG A 326 -18.44 -4.80 -4.20
N LEU A 327 -17.27 -5.07 -4.77
CA LEU A 327 -16.25 -5.96 -4.22
C LEU A 327 -15.12 -5.12 -3.62
N THR A 328 -14.72 -5.46 -2.41
CA THR A 328 -13.58 -4.85 -1.73
C THR A 328 -12.68 -5.92 -1.15
N VAL A 329 -11.38 -5.79 -1.39
CA VAL A 329 -10.33 -6.64 -0.86
C VAL A 329 -9.33 -5.78 -0.10
N ILE A 330 -9.10 -6.10 1.17
CA ILE A 330 -8.18 -5.39 2.05
C ILE A 330 -7.16 -6.39 2.57
N VAL A 331 -5.88 -6.10 2.38
CA VAL A 331 -4.76 -6.95 2.80
C VAL A 331 -3.77 -6.08 3.57
N MET A 332 -3.53 -6.40 4.83
CA MET A 332 -2.62 -5.65 5.71
C MET A 332 -1.56 -6.61 6.25
N SER A 333 -0.30 -6.22 6.22
CA SER A 333 0.82 -7.07 6.61
C SER A 333 1.78 -6.35 7.56
N ASN A 334 2.31 -7.09 8.53
CA ASN A 334 3.43 -6.67 9.38
C ASN A 334 4.78 -7.23 8.89
N LEU A 335 4.88 -7.44 7.58
CA LEU A 335 6.10 -7.80 6.88
C LEU A 335 6.20 -6.89 5.64
N ASP A 336 7.18 -6.00 5.60
CA ASP A 336 7.31 -5.01 4.51
C ASP A 336 7.82 -5.58 3.19
N THR A 337 8.12 -6.88 3.14
CA THR A 337 8.42 -7.64 1.93
C THR A 337 7.20 -8.36 1.35
N SER A 338 6.04 -8.30 2.02
CA SER A 338 4.81 -8.89 1.50
C SER A 338 4.33 -8.17 0.24
N SER A 339 4.04 -8.91 -0.83
CA SER A 339 3.41 -8.36 -2.04
C SER A 339 1.89 -8.23 -1.83
N THR A 340 1.46 -7.34 -0.92
CA THR A 340 0.04 -7.23 -0.54
C THR A 340 -0.87 -6.86 -1.71
N ASP A 341 -0.38 -6.08 -2.68
CA ASP A 341 -1.13 -5.78 -3.91
C ASP A 341 -1.40 -7.08 -4.67
N ARG A 342 -0.38 -7.87 -5.03
CA ARG A 342 -0.56 -9.17 -5.69
C ARG A 342 -1.50 -10.11 -4.92
N ILE A 343 -1.39 -10.14 -3.60
CA ILE A 343 -2.30 -10.92 -2.74
C ILE A 343 -3.74 -10.42 -2.90
N ALA A 344 -3.97 -9.10 -2.83
CA ALA A 344 -5.28 -8.49 -3.03
C ALA A 344 -5.83 -8.78 -4.43
N GLN A 345 -5.03 -8.59 -5.48
CA GLN A 345 -5.39 -8.88 -6.87
C GLN A 345 -5.80 -10.34 -7.08
N ASN A 346 -5.08 -11.29 -6.48
CA ASN A 346 -5.41 -12.72 -6.59
C ASN A 346 -6.68 -13.08 -5.83
N LEU A 347 -6.90 -12.50 -4.65
CA LEU A 347 -8.14 -12.68 -3.90
C LEU A 347 -9.33 -12.04 -4.63
N ALA A 348 -9.13 -10.89 -5.29
CA ALA A 348 -10.11 -10.28 -6.18
C ALA A 348 -10.40 -11.17 -7.40
N ALA A 349 -9.37 -11.73 -8.04
CA ALA A 349 -9.53 -12.66 -9.16
C ALA A 349 -10.39 -13.87 -8.77
N LEU A 350 -10.09 -14.50 -7.62
CA LEU A 350 -10.90 -15.58 -7.07
C LEU A 350 -12.36 -15.15 -6.84
N SER A 351 -12.57 -13.96 -6.28
CA SER A 351 -13.91 -13.38 -6.04
C SER A 351 -14.71 -13.16 -7.33
N LEU A 352 -14.01 -12.88 -8.44
CA LEU A 352 -14.58 -12.64 -9.76
C LEU A 352 -14.66 -13.92 -10.62
N GLY A 353 -14.31 -15.08 -10.09
CA GLY A 353 -14.31 -16.35 -10.81
C GLY A 353 -13.19 -16.47 -11.85
N MET A 354 -12.12 -15.69 -11.69
CA MET A 354 -10.95 -15.67 -12.56
C MET A 354 -9.80 -16.50 -11.96
N ALA A 355 -8.84 -16.88 -12.81
CA ALA A 355 -7.64 -17.55 -12.35
C ALA A 355 -6.71 -16.57 -11.62
N THR A 356 -6.09 -17.02 -10.53
CA THR A 356 -5.01 -16.28 -9.86
C THR A 356 -3.76 -16.24 -10.73
N SER A 357 -3.04 -15.11 -10.74
CA SER A 357 -1.68 -15.07 -11.27
C SER A 357 -0.73 -15.79 -10.31
N ARG A 358 0.13 -16.64 -10.87
CA ARG A 358 1.26 -17.23 -10.13
C ARG A 358 2.49 -16.39 -10.42
N LEU A 359 3.37 -16.29 -9.42
CA LEU A 359 4.73 -15.86 -9.72
C LEU A 359 5.31 -16.85 -10.73
N PRO A 360 5.89 -16.38 -11.84
CA PRO A 360 6.56 -17.29 -12.75
C PRO A 360 7.65 -18.05 -11.98
N GLU A 361 7.75 -19.36 -12.21
CA GLU A 361 8.90 -20.13 -11.72
C GLU A 361 10.14 -19.63 -12.46
N ARG A 362 10.95 -18.82 -11.78
CA ARG A 362 12.19 -18.29 -12.33
C ARG A 362 13.36 -19.16 -11.93
N ARG A 363 14.21 -19.49 -12.90
CA ARG A 363 15.42 -20.31 -12.68
C ARG A 363 16.64 -19.45 -12.90
N ALA A 364 17.50 -19.41 -11.89
CA ALA A 364 18.78 -18.74 -12.02
C ALA A 364 19.69 -19.53 -12.99
N ILE A 365 20.28 -18.84 -13.96
CA ILE A 365 21.35 -19.38 -14.80
C ILE A 365 22.72 -19.04 -14.21
N LYS A 366 23.78 -19.64 -14.76
CA LYS A 366 25.15 -19.25 -14.41
C LYS A 366 25.67 -18.31 -15.49
N LEU A 367 26.01 -17.08 -15.10
CA LEU A 367 26.72 -16.13 -15.97
C LEU A 367 28.20 -16.07 -15.59
N ASP A 368 29.06 -15.73 -16.55
CA ASP A 368 30.44 -15.34 -16.27
C ASP A 368 30.42 -14.06 -15.42
N PRO A 369 31.02 -14.03 -14.22
CA PRO A 369 31.04 -12.84 -13.38
C PRO A 369 31.57 -11.57 -14.06
N LYS A 370 32.32 -11.68 -15.16
CA LYS A 370 32.75 -10.52 -15.97
C LYS A 370 31.58 -9.79 -16.66
N THR A 371 30.48 -10.49 -16.97
CA THR A 371 29.31 -9.84 -17.61
C THR A 371 28.65 -8.82 -16.68
N TYR A 372 28.76 -9.03 -15.37
CA TYR A 372 28.19 -8.15 -14.36
C TYR A 372 28.74 -6.73 -14.41
N ASP A 373 29.98 -6.54 -14.86
CA ASP A 373 30.64 -5.24 -14.88
C ASP A 373 29.91 -4.26 -15.81
N ALA A 374 29.23 -4.74 -16.85
CA ALA A 374 28.40 -3.91 -17.74
C ALA A 374 27.15 -3.33 -17.07
N TYR A 375 26.63 -4.02 -16.04
CA TYR A 375 25.38 -3.68 -15.35
C TYR A 375 25.60 -2.81 -14.11
N ILE A 376 26.82 -2.75 -13.58
CA ILE A 376 27.17 -1.87 -12.46
C ILE A 376 26.89 -0.41 -12.83
N GLY A 377 26.28 0.32 -11.91
CA GLY A 377 25.98 1.74 -12.10
C GLY A 377 24.84 2.26 -11.23
N GLU A 378 24.50 3.53 -11.45
CA GLU A 378 23.35 4.18 -10.83
C GLU A 378 22.25 4.39 -11.88
N TYR A 379 21.03 3.95 -11.58
CA TYR A 379 19.87 4.02 -12.46
C TYR A 379 18.78 4.89 -11.84
N GLU A 380 18.48 6.03 -12.44
CA GLU A 380 17.48 7.00 -11.98
C GLU A 380 16.09 6.59 -12.47
N LEU A 381 15.22 6.15 -11.54
CA LEU A 381 13.80 5.84 -11.81
C LEU A 381 12.97 7.12 -11.91
N THR A 382 13.07 7.95 -10.88
CA THR A 382 12.47 9.28 -10.79
C THR A 382 13.46 10.20 -10.07
N ARG A 383 13.13 11.49 -9.97
CA ARG A 383 14.02 12.47 -9.32
C ARG A 383 14.33 12.02 -7.87
N ASN A 384 15.60 11.75 -7.60
CA ASN A 384 16.15 11.28 -6.31
C ASN A 384 15.86 9.80 -5.93
N LEU A 385 15.10 9.05 -6.73
CA LEU A 385 14.96 7.61 -6.57
C LEU A 385 15.97 6.90 -7.50
N ILE A 386 17.09 6.48 -6.92
CA ILE A 386 18.20 5.86 -7.64
C ILE A 386 18.28 4.39 -7.23
N VAL A 387 18.34 3.50 -8.21
CA VAL A 387 18.70 2.10 -8.02
C VAL A 387 20.19 1.96 -8.29
N THR A 388 20.96 1.68 -7.26
CA THR A 388 22.39 1.41 -7.37
C THR A 388 22.58 -0.09 -7.56
N VAL A 389 23.19 -0.48 -8.67
CA VAL A 389 23.57 -1.87 -8.96
C VAL A 389 25.05 -2.04 -8.71
N ARG A 390 25.42 -2.99 -7.86
CA ARG A 390 26.81 -3.28 -7.47
C ARG A 390 27.10 -4.76 -7.57
N LYS A 391 28.37 -5.09 -7.71
CA LYS A 391 28.88 -6.46 -7.64
C LYS A 391 29.39 -6.74 -6.22
N GLU A 392 28.97 -7.85 -5.65
CA GLU A 392 29.45 -8.42 -4.40
C GLU A 392 29.96 -9.85 -4.64
N GLU A 393 30.47 -10.53 -3.60
CA GLU A 393 31.09 -11.86 -3.74
C GLU A 393 30.17 -12.91 -4.39
N THR A 394 28.85 -12.84 -4.13
CA THR A 394 27.87 -13.82 -4.60
C THR A 394 27.23 -13.46 -5.94
N GLY A 395 27.41 -12.24 -6.45
CA GLY A 395 26.78 -11.79 -7.69
C GLY A 395 26.47 -10.30 -7.72
N LEU A 396 25.36 -9.93 -8.35
CA LEU A 396 24.88 -8.55 -8.36
C LEU A 396 23.92 -8.30 -7.20
N VAL A 397 23.97 -7.10 -6.64
CA VAL A 397 22.98 -6.57 -5.71
C VAL A 397 22.41 -5.27 -6.25
N ALA A 398 21.13 -5.05 -6.02
CA ALA A 398 20.46 -3.77 -6.28
C ALA A 398 20.07 -3.13 -4.95
N GLN A 399 20.20 -1.81 -4.87
CA GLN A 399 19.73 -1.04 -3.73
C GLN A 399 19.06 0.25 -4.21
N ALA A 400 17.77 0.39 -3.95
CA ALA A 400 17.05 1.64 -4.17
C ALA A 400 17.31 2.64 -3.02
N THR A 401 17.30 3.94 -3.31
CA THR A 401 17.44 5.01 -2.29
C THR A 401 16.49 4.78 -1.11
N GLY A 402 17.03 4.64 0.10
CA GLY A 402 16.24 4.43 1.33
C GLY A 402 15.81 2.99 1.60
N TYR A 403 16.22 2.02 0.77
CA TYR A 403 15.86 0.61 0.92
C TYR A 403 17.07 -0.28 1.22
N SER A 404 16.79 -1.44 1.82
CA SER A 404 17.77 -2.52 1.97
C SER A 404 18.21 -3.03 0.59
N LYS A 405 19.48 -3.43 0.48
CA LYS A 405 19.98 -4.10 -0.73
C LYS A 405 19.29 -5.47 -0.90
N ILE A 406 19.10 -5.86 -2.16
CA ILE A 406 18.56 -7.16 -2.54
C ILE A 406 19.46 -7.83 -3.57
N GLU A 407 19.63 -9.14 -3.45
CA GLU A 407 20.40 -9.94 -4.39
C GLU A 407 19.64 -10.13 -5.72
N LEU A 408 20.38 -10.01 -6.81
CA LEU A 408 19.91 -10.20 -8.18
C LEU A 408 20.41 -11.53 -8.73
N PHE A 409 19.47 -12.40 -9.09
CA PHE A 409 19.75 -13.69 -9.71
C PHE A 409 19.56 -13.58 -11.23
N PRO A 410 20.54 -13.97 -12.05
CA PRO A 410 20.41 -13.89 -13.50
C PRO A 410 19.41 -14.93 -14.01
N GLU A 411 18.46 -14.51 -14.83
CA GLU A 411 17.52 -15.37 -15.55
C GLU A 411 17.92 -15.54 -17.01
N SER A 412 18.48 -14.49 -17.60
CA SER A 412 19.13 -14.47 -18.91
C SER A 412 20.40 -13.61 -18.84
N GLU A 413 21.07 -13.37 -19.96
CA GLU A 413 22.25 -12.49 -19.99
C GLU A 413 21.93 -11.08 -19.47
N LYS A 414 20.74 -10.54 -19.77
CA LYS A 414 20.35 -9.16 -19.48
C LYS A 414 19.24 -9.02 -18.44
N GLU A 415 18.59 -10.11 -18.05
CA GLU A 415 17.47 -10.10 -17.12
C GLU A 415 17.87 -10.75 -15.80
N PHE A 416 17.50 -10.09 -14.72
CA PHE A 416 17.72 -10.55 -13.36
C PHE A 416 16.42 -10.46 -12.58
N PHE A 417 16.26 -11.36 -11.62
CA PHE A 417 15.12 -11.40 -10.74
C PHE A 417 15.55 -11.52 -9.27
N THR A 418 14.62 -11.27 -8.37
CA THR A 418 14.83 -11.52 -6.94
C THR A 418 14.02 -12.74 -6.50
N LYS A 419 14.52 -13.51 -5.53
CA LYS A 419 13.83 -14.72 -5.06
C LYS A 419 12.66 -14.44 -4.11
N ARG A 420 12.64 -13.28 -3.46
CA ARG A 420 11.72 -12.98 -2.34
C ARG A 420 10.72 -11.87 -2.65
N LEU A 421 11.04 -10.99 -3.59
CA LEU A 421 10.12 -9.99 -4.11
C LEU A 421 9.77 -10.36 -5.54
N ASP A 422 8.54 -10.07 -5.95
CA ASP A 422 8.18 -10.09 -7.37
C ASP A 422 8.83 -8.89 -8.06
N ALA A 423 10.12 -9.00 -8.32
CA ALA A 423 10.93 -7.93 -8.86
C ALA A 423 11.86 -8.47 -9.94
N GLN A 424 11.94 -7.74 -11.04
CA GLN A 424 12.85 -8.00 -12.14
C GLN A 424 13.55 -6.72 -12.58
N ILE A 425 14.77 -6.88 -13.09
CA ILE A 425 15.52 -5.82 -13.75
C ILE A 425 16.08 -6.35 -15.07
N MET A 426 15.70 -5.70 -16.16
CA MET A 426 16.23 -5.95 -17.50
C MET A 426 17.14 -4.79 -17.91
N PHE A 427 18.40 -5.07 -18.23
CA PHE A 427 19.34 -4.05 -18.67
C PHE A 427 19.30 -3.85 -20.19
N ILE A 428 19.10 -2.61 -20.63
CA ILE A 428 18.97 -2.23 -22.05
C ILE A 428 20.19 -1.41 -22.47
N GLY A 429 20.81 -1.80 -23.59
CA GLY A 429 21.93 -1.10 -24.19
C GLY A 429 21.59 -0.38 -25.50
N ASP A 430 22.51 0.48 -25.96
CA ASP A 430 22.39 1.28 -27.19
C ASP A 430 22.78 0.55 -28.50
N GLY A 431 22.86 -0.78 -28.46
CA GLY A 431 23.32 -1.61 -29.59
C GLY A 431 24.85 -1.74 -29.71
N SER A 432 25.64 -0.89 -29.06
CA SER A 432 27.12 -1.02 -28.99
C SER A 432 27.61 -1.91 -27.84
N GLY A 433 26.69 -2.42 -27.01
CA GLY A 433 26.99 -3.15 -25.78
C GLY A 433 27.00 -2.26 -24.52
N LYS A 434 26.94 -0.93 -24.65
CA LYS A 434 26.84 -0.02 -23.51
C LYS A 434 25.41 0.03 -22.97
N ILE A 435 25.23 -0.26 -21.68
CA ILE A 435 23.95 -0.15 -20.98
C ILE A 435 23.57 1.32 -20.80
N THR A 436 22.34 1.68 -21.20
CA THR A 436 21.82 3.05 -21.11
C THR A 436 20.63 3.18 -20.17
N HIS A 437 19.82 2.13 -20.02
CA HIS A 437 18.63 2.12 -19.17
C HIS A 437 18.41 0.73 -18.58
N ALA A 438 17.58 0.65 -17.56
CA ALA A 438 17.04 -0.58 -17.03
C ALA A 438 15.50 -0.52 -17.02
N LEU A 439 14.83 -1.62 -17.36
CA LEU A 439 13.40 -1.79 -17.08
C LEU A 439 13.29 -2.56 -15.77
N ILE A 440 12.66 -1.94 -14.79
CA ILE A 440 12.43 -2.50 -13.46
C ILE A 440 10.96 -2.84 -13.37
N ASN A 441 10.65 -4.13 -13.25
CA ASN A 441 9.30 -4.58 -12.95
C ASN A 441 9.23 -4.89 -11.46
N LEU A 442 8.28 -4.29 -10.74
CA LEU A 442 8.02 -4.55 -9.33
C LEU A 442 6.53 -4.81 -9.12
N ASN A 443 6.20 -6.01 -8.63
CA ASN A 443 4.84 -6.51 -8.45
C ASN A 443 3.97 -6.34 -9.70
N GLY A 444 4.54 -6.57 -10.90
CA GLY A 444 3.84 -6.42 -12.18
C GLY A 444 3.85 -5.00 -12.76
N HIS A 445 4.37 -4.00 -12.04
CA HIS A 445 4.48 -2.63 -12.54
C HIS A 445 5.86 -2.37 -13.13
N GLU A 446 5.91 -2.13 -14.44
CA GLU A 446 7.14 -1.78 -15.15
C GLU A 446 7.46 -0.28 -15.04
N MET A 447 8.72 0.03 -14.74
CA MET A 447 9.28 1.36 -14.66
C MET A 447 10.60 1.40 -15.41
N GLN A 448 10.84 2.47 -16.16
CA GLN A 448 12.12 2.67 -16.84
C GLN A 448 13.05 3.54 -15.98
N ALA A 449 14.27 3.06 -15.75
CA ALA A 449 15.32 3.75 -15.03
C ALA A 449 16.49 4.10 -15.96
N ARG A 450 16.87 5.38 -16.04
CA ARG A 450 17.99 5.83 -16.88
C ARG A 450 19.31 5.62 -16.17
N LYS A 451 20.31 5.04 -16.83
CA LYS A 451 21.66 4.93 -16.28
C LYS A 451 22.30 6.33 -16.24
N ILE A 452 22.69 6.77 -15.06
CA ILE A 452 23.30 8.09 -14.81
C ILE A 452 24.77 7.99 -14.41
N LYS A 453 25.23 6.82 -13.98
CA LYS A 453 26.65 6.50 -13.75
C LYS A 453 26.98 5.09 -14.19
#